data_AF-A0A519W4Z4-F1
#
_entry.id   AF-A0A519W4Z4-F1
#
_cell.length_a   1.000
_cell.length_b   1.000
_cell.length_c   1.000
_cell.angle_alpha   90.00
_cell.angle_beta   90.00
_cell.angle_gamma   90.00
#
_symmetry.space_group_name_H-M   'P 1'
#
loop_
_entity.id
_entity.type
_entity.pdbx_description
1 polymer ?
#
loop_
_entity_poly.entity_id
_entity_poly.type
_entity_poly.pdbx_seq_one_letter_code
_entity_poly.pdbx_strand_id
1 'polypeptide(L)'
;MNVKEYISSGIVESYVLGLADEAERAEFESMCASYPEVRDARDAFELSLEQQVLEGAGAPPASVKDKLFAELAIAPVASSFNVPPVASNVPPVFEKSQQAVVVKSSGFLKYLAAASVILLIGSTALNFYFYIFCQCLISFTINARTLVLQLANRTSDEKF
;
A
#
# COMPACT_ATOMS: atom_id res chain seq x y z
N MET A 1 10.98 20.98 11.33
CA MET A 1 10.22 19.97 10.58
C MET A 1 9.18 19.36 11.52
N ASN A 2 7.96 19.05 11.05
CA ASN A 2 6.94 18.41 11.88
C ASN A 2 7.06 16.88 11.73
N VAL A 3 7.48 16.20 12.80
CA VAL A 3 7.74 14.74 12.78
C VAL A 3 6.47 13.96 12.44
N LYS A 4 5.30 14.43 12.90
CA LYS A 4 4.02 13.79 12.64
C LYS A 4 3.63 13.87 11.16
N GLU A 5 3.91 15.01 10.53
CA GLU A 5 3.67 15.21 9.10
C GLU A 5 4.58 14.30 8.26
N TYR A 6 5.84 14.15 8.67
CA TYR A 6 6.80 13.23 8.06
C TYR A 6 6.34 11.77 8.16
N ILE A 7 5.87 11.32 9.32
CA ILE A 7 5.31 9.97 9.49
C ILE A 7 4.06 9.78 8.60
N SER A 8 3.20 10.78 8.50
CA SER A 8 1.99 10.72 7.65
C SER A 8 2.24 10.91 6.16
N SER A 9 3.49 11.14 5.74
CA SER A 9 3.84 11.37 4.32
C SER A 9 3.84 10.11 3.47
N GLY A 10 3.82 8.92 4.09
CA GLY A 10 3.93 7.63 3.39
C GLY A 10 5.37 7.11 3.27
N ILE A 11 6.35 7.81 3.85
CA ILE A 11 7.76 7.42 3.78
C ILE A 11 8.05 6.12 4.56
N VAL A 12 7.36 5.91 5.69
CA VAL A 12 7.55 4.72 6.54
C VAL A 12 7.12 3.47 5.77
N GLU A 13 5.97 3.52 5.11
CA GLU A 13 5.42 2.44 4.32
C GLU A 13 6.28 2.17 3.09
N SER A 14 6.72 3.23 2.41
CA SER A 14 7.60 3.13 1.24
C SER A 14 8.95 2.51 1.60
N TYR A 15 9.52 2.87 2.76
CA TYR A 15 10.75 2.28 3.27
C TYR A 15 10.58 0.79 3.59
N VAL A 16 9.57 0.43 4.41
CA VAL A 16 9.36 -0.96 4.85
C VAL A 16 9.03 -1.90 3.69
N LEU A 17 8.31 -1.41 2.68
CA LEU A 17 7.99 -2.18 1.47
C LEU A 17 9.14 -2.21 0.44
N GLY A 18 10.25 -1.50 0.68
CA GLY A 18 11.38 -1.43 -0.23
C GLY A 18 11.10 -0.65 -1.52
N LEU A 19 10.17 0.31 -1.47
CA LEU A 19 9.79 1.20 -2.57
C LEU A 19 10.55 2.53 -2.56
N ALA A 20 11.13 2.91 -1.41
CA ALA A 20 11.93 4.13 -1.26
C ALA A 20 13.24 4.03 -2.05
N ASP A 21 13.69 5.16 -2.60
CA ASP A 21 14.99 5.23 -3.26
C ASP A 21 16.16 5.23 -2.25
N GLU A 22 17.40 5.10 -2.73
CA GLU A 22 18.59 5.04 -1.87
C GLU A 22 18.80 6.34 -1.06
N ALA A 23 18.48 7.50 -1.63
CA ALA A 23 18.64 8.79 -0.97
C ALA A 23 17.58 8.97 0.13
N GLU A 24 16.31 8.70 -0.18
CA GLU A 24 15.19 8.69 0.74
C GLU A 24 15.43 7.71 1.89
N ARG A 25 16.02 6.54 1.60
CA ARG A 25 16.37 5.54 2.61
C ARG A 25 17.41 6.07 3.59
N ALA A 26 18.49 6.67 3.09
CA ALA A 26 19.53 7.27 3.92
C ALA A 26 18.99 8.43 4.78
N GLU A 27 18.11 9.26 4.22
CA GLU A 27 17.42 10.31 4.95
C GLU A 27 16.53 9.75 6.05
N PHE A 28 15.74 8.71 5.75
CA PHE A 28 14.87 8.05 6.72
C PHE A 28 15.64 7.42 7.88
N GLU A 29 16.79 6.78 7.61
CA GLU A 29 17.66 6.22 8.64
C GLU A 29 18.26 7.30 9.55
N SER A 30 18.70 8.43 8.96
CA SER A 30 19.14 9.60 9.71
C SER A 30 18.03 10.18 10.60
N MET A 31 16.80 10.21 10.07
CA MET A 31 15.61 10.63 10.82
C MET A 31 15.27 9.67 11.95
N CYS A 32 15.40 8.36 11.75
CA CYS A 32 15.24 7.35 12.80
C CYS A 32 16.27 7.50 13.92
N ALA A 33 17.51 7.88 13.59
CA ALA A 33 18.55 8.14 14.58
C ALA A 33 18.28 9.42 15.40
N SER A 34 17.68 10.42 14.76
CA SER A 34 17.41 11.73 15.38
C SER A 34 16.10 11.77 16.16
N TYR A 35 15.08 11.01 15.73
CA TYR A 35 13.72 11.03 16.26
C TYR A 35 13.22 9.60 16.54
N PRO A 36 13.12 9.18 17.81
CA PRO A 36 12.64 7.84 18.15
C PRO A 36 11.18 7.61 17.73
N GLU A 37 10.36 8.66 17.63
CA GLU A 37 8.98 8.57 17.15
C GLU A 37 8.87 8.00 15.73
N VAL A 38 9.84 8.29 14.86
CA VAL A 38 9.88 7.77 13.48
C VAL A 38 10.22 6.27 13.49
N ARG A 39 11.13 5.88 14.40
CA ARG A 39 11.47 4.47 14.61
C ARG A 39 10.29 3.68 15.16
N ASP A 40 9.58 4.23 16.14
CA ASP A 40 8.40 3.58 16.72
C ASP A 40 7.28 3.43 15.68
N ALA A 41 7.13 4.41 14.77
CA ALA A 41 6.20 4.31 13.64
C ALA A 41 6.58 3.20 12.65
N ARG A 42 7.88 3.04 12.34
CA ARG A 42 8.39 1.92 11.52
C ARG A 42 8.07 0.58 12.17
N ASP A 43 8.43 0.41 13.43
CA ASP A 43 8.27 -0.87 14.15
C ASP A 43 6.78 -1.24 14.28
N ALA A 44 5.90 -0.26 14.50
CA ALA A 44 4.46 -0.47 14.52
C ALA A 44 3.90 -0.93 13.16
N PHE A 45 4.40 -0.36 12.07
CA PHE A 45 4.00 -0.77 10.72
C PHE A 45 4.53 -2.17 10.36
N GLU A 46 5.79 -2.48 10.69
CA GLU A 46 6.40 -3.81 10.50
C GLU A 46 5.59 -4.90 11.23
N LEU A 47 5.20 -4.66 12.48
CA LEU A 47 4.39 -5.59 13.27
C LEU A 47 2.99 -5.80 12.65
N SER A 48 2.35 -4.73 12.19
CA SER A 48 1.05 -4.84 11.51
C SER A 48 1.16 -5.65 10.22
N LEU A 49 2.23 -5.44 9.45
CA LEU A 49 2.50 -6.16 8.23
C LEU A 49 2.76 -7.66 8.49
N GLU A 50 3.55 -7.97 9.52
CA GLU A 50 3.82 -9.36 9.93
C GLU A 50 2.53 -10.11 10.26
N GLN A 51 1.64 -9.50 11.06
CA GLN A 51 0.36 -10.11 11.43
C GLN A 51 -0.50 -10.41 10.19
N GLN A 52 -0.63 -9.45 9.28
CA GLN A 52 -1.41 -9.61 8.05
C GLN A 52 -0.84 -10.72 7.16
N VAL A 53 0.49 -10.80 7.03
CA VAL A 53 1.15 -11.84 6.22
C VAL A 53 1.00 -13.22 6.86
N LEU A 54 1.09 -13.32 8.19
CA LEU A 54 0.92 -14.58 8.91
C LEU A 54 -0.51 -15.11 8.82
N GLU A 55 -1.52 -14.25 8.91
CA GLU A 55 -2.92 -14.63 8.73
C GLU A 55 -3.20 -15.22 7.33
N GLY A 56 -2.50 -14.72 6.32
CA GLY A 56 -2.58 -15.21 4.93
C GLY A 56 -1.56 -16.30 4.58
N ALA A 57 -0.73 -16.76 5.52
CA ALA A 57 0.39 -17.63 5.22
C ALA A 57 -0.05 -19.07 4.92
N GLY A 58 0.20 -19.52 3.68
CA GLY A 58 0.07 -20.92 3.29
C GLY A 58 1.29 -21.75 3.74
N ALA A 59 1.09 -23.05 3.98
CA ALA A 59 2.19 -23.94 4.32
C ALA A 59 3.20 -24.05 3.16
N PRO A 60 4.50 -23.77 3.38
CA PRO A 60 5.50 -23.89 2.33
C PRO A 60 5.72 -25.38 1.97
N PRO A 61 6.14 -25.70 0.73
CA PRO A 61 6.44 -27.07 0.32
C PRO A 61 7.56 -27.67 1.19
N ALA A 62 7.36 -28.91 1.66
CA ALA A 62 8.31 -29.60 2.54
C ALA A 62 9.73 -29.69 1.97
N SER A 63 9.86 -29.80 0.64
CA SER A 63 11.15 -29.88 -0.05
C SER A 63 12.00 -28.61 0.05
N VAL A 64 11.41 -27.44 0.34
CA VAL A 64 12.16 -26.19 0.56
C VAL A 64 12.97 -26.29 1.84
N LYS A 65 12.38 -26.87 2.89
CA LYS A 65 13.05 -27.08 4.17
C LYS A 65 14.30 -27.94 3.98
N ASP A 66 14.17 -29.10 3.35
CA ASP A 66 15.27 -30.04 3.14
C ASP A 66 16.42 -29.44 2.31
N LYS A 67 16.08 -28.67 1.26
CA LYS A 67 17.07 -27.95 0.45
C LYS A 67 17.83 -26.90 1.25
N LEU A 68 17.14 -26.09 2.06
CA LEU A 68 17.77 -25.08 2.90
C LEU A 68 18.72 -25.70 3.94
N PHE A 69 18.32 -26.79 4.60
CA PHE A 69 19.19 -27.45 5.58
C PHE A 69 20.42 -28.10 4.93
N ALA A 70 20.29 -28.62 3.71
CA ALA A 70 21.41 -29.15 2.94
C ALA A 70 22.40 -28.05 2.52
N GLU A 71 21.90 -26.88 2.09
CA GLU A 71 22.71 -25.76 1.61
C GLU A 71 23.37 -24.97 2.75
N LEU A 72 22.73 -24.91 3.91
CA LEU A 72 23.31 -24.32 5.14
C LEU A 72 24.36 -25.22 5.82
N ALA A 73 24.67 -26.40 5.27
CA ALA A 73 25.57 -27.40 5.85
C ALA A 73 25.22 -27.78 7.31
N ILE A 74 23.96 -27.61 7.72
CA ILE A 74 23.46 -28.07 9.01
C ILE A 74 23.02 -29.52 8.80
N ALA A 75 24.00 -30.43 8.80
CA ALA A 75 23.69 -31.84 8.95
C ALA A 75 22.90 -32.02 10.26
N PRO A 76 21.83 -32.85 10.30
CA PRO A 76 21.28 -33.27 11.58
C PRO A 76 22.43 -33.88 12.37
N VAL A 77 22.66 -33.40 13.59
CA VAL A 77 23.73 -33.86 14.46
C VAL A 77 23.58 -35.36 14.70
N ALA A 78 24.26 -36.13 13.86
CA ALA A 78 24.68 -37.49 14.09
C ALA A 78 26.16 -37.51 13.68
N SER A 79 27.00 -37.24 14.68
CA SER A 79 28.40 -37.62 14.79
C SER A 79 29.17 -37.85 13.48
N SER A 80 29.94 -36.86 13.06
CA SER A 80 31.41 -36.94 12.94
C SER A 80 31.90 -35.81 12.04
N PHE A 81 32.69 -34.91 12.61
CA PHE A 81 33.47 -33.92 11.88
C PHE A 81 34.47 -34.68 10.99
N ASN A 82 34.29 -34.60 9.67
CA ASN A 82 35.35 -34.91 8.73
C ASN A 82 35.26 -33.92 7.58
N VAL A 83 36.31 -33.10 7.43
CA VAL A 83 36.44 -32.06 6.42
C VAL A 83 37.32 -32.60 5.30
N PRO A 84 36.79 -32.84 4.08
CA PRO A 84 37.60 -32.90 2.88
C PRO A 84 37.67 -31.52 2.19
N PRO A 85 38.73 -31.24 1.42
CA PRO A 85 39.17 -29.90 1.12
C PRO A 85 38.37 -29.22 0.01
N VAL A 86 38.26 -27.90 0.16
CA VAL A 86 37.76 -26.91 -0.80
C VAL A 86 38.31 -27.19 -2.21
N ALA A 87 37.41 -27.59 -3.12
CA ALA A 87 37.63 -27.49 -4.55
C ALA A 87 36.84 -26.27 -5.06
N SER A 88 37.60 -25.19 -5.27
CA SER A 88 37.15 -23.95 -5.90
C SER A 88 36.78 -24.22 -7.36
N ASN A 89 35.50 -24.49 -7.63
CA ASN A 89 34.95 -24.49 -8.98
C ASN A 89 33.73 -23.57 -9.00
N VAL A 90 33.95 -22.33 -9.42
CA VAL A 90 32.91 -21.33 -9.70
C VAL A 90 32.25 -21.72 -11.03
N PRO A 91 30.97 -22.12 -11.09
CA PRO A 91 30.28 -22.22 -12.36
C PRO A 91 29.93 -20.80 -12.88
N PRO A 92 29.94 -20.60 -14.21
CA PRO A 92 29.80 -19.29 -14.82
C PRO A 92 28.41 -18.69 -14.59
N VAL A 93 28.40 -17.36 -14.49
CA VAL A 93 27.24 -16.47 -14.52
C VAL A 93 26.21 -16.97 -15.54
N PHE A 94 25.07 -17.45 -15.05
CA PHE A 94 23.89 -17.62 -15.89
C PHE A 94 23.25 -16.25 -16.08
N GLU A 95 23.63 -15.57 -17.16
CA GLU A 95 22.78 -14.53 -17.75
C GLU A 95 21.46 -15.18 -18.16
N LYS A 96 20.45 -15.09 -17.30
CA LYS A 96 19.09 -15.49 -17.65
C LYS A 96 18.55 -14.46 -18.63
N SER A 97 18.75 -14.75 -19.91
CA SER A 97 18.11 -14.06 -21.02
C SER A 97 16.60 -13.94 -20.72
N GLN A 98 16.13 -12.70 -20.65
CA GLN A 98 14.71 -12.38 -20.56
C GLN A 98 14.04 -12.79 -21.88
N GLN A 99 13.59 -14.05 -21.95
CA GLN A 99 12.57 -14.44 -22.91
C GLN A 99 11.23 -14.03 -22.34
N ALA A 100 10.73 -12.89 -22.82
CA ALA A 100 9.37 -12.44 -22.61
C ALA A 100 8.41 -13.55 -23.06
N VAL A 101 7.75 -14.20 -22.11
CA VAL A 101 6.62 -15.08 -22.41
C VAL A 101 5.51 -14.17 -22.94
N VAL A 102 5.35 -14.16 -24.26
CA VAL A 102 4.16 -13.59 -24.91
C VAL A 102 2.98 -14.47 -24.50
N VAL A 103 2.37 -14.14 -23.36
CA VAL A 103 1.07 -14.69 -22.99
C VAL A 103 0.09 -14.18 -24.04
N LYS A 104 -0.45 -15.11 -24.81
CA LYS A 104 -1.47 -14.86 -25.83
C LYS A 104 -2.68 -14.25 -25.11
N SER A 105 -2.77 -12.92 -25.13
CA SER A 105 -3.84 -12.13 -24.52
C SER A 105 -5.17 -12.62 -25.06
N SER A 106 -5.90 -13.35 -24.22
CA SER A 106 -7.22 -13.85 -24.55
C SER A 106 -8.16 -12.65 -24.71
N GLY A 107 -9.07 -12.70 -25.68
CA GLY A 107 -9.97 -11.59 -26.02
C GLY A 107 -10.81 -11.05 -24.85
N PHE A 108 -10.79 -11.71 -23.70
CA PHE A 108 -11.36 -11.25 -22.44
C PHE A 108 -10.77 -9.92 -21.95
N LEU A 109 -9.46 -9.68 -22.13
CA LEU A 109 -8.85 -8.40 -21.71
C LEU A 109 -9.45 -7.19 -22.43
N LYS A 110 -9.96 -7.37 -23.67
CA LYS A 110 -10.66 -6.32 -24.41
C LYS A 110 -12.03 -6.00 -23.80
N TYR A 111 -12.77 -7.02 -23.35
CA TYR A 111 -14.05 -6.83 -22.66
C TYR A 111 -13.87 -6.25 -21.26
N LEU A 112 -12.83 -6.67 -20.53
CA LEU A 112 -12.50 -6.14 -19.22
C LEU A 112 -12.11 -4.65 -19.29
N ALA A 113 -11.30 -4.28 -20.28
CA ALA A 113 -10.95 -2.89 -20.54
C ALA A 113 -12.16 -2.05 -20.97
N ALA A 114 -13.06 -2.59 -21.81
CA ALA A 114 -14.27 -1.87 -22.19
C ALA A 114 -15.24 -1.69 -20.99
N ALA A 115 -15.40 -2.72 -20.17
CA ALA A 115 -16.27 -2.67 -18.99
C ALA A 115 -15.78 -1.65 -17.96
N SER A 116 -14.46 -1.53 -17.73
CA SER A 116 -13.92 -0.55 -16.79
C SER A 116 -14.14 0.90 -17.26
N VAL A 117 -14.06 1.17 -18.57
CA VAL A 117 -14.36 2.50 -19.12
C VAL A 117 -15.83 2.87 -18.95
N ILE A 118 -16.75 1.93 -19.21
CA ILE A 118 -18.20 2.17 -19.02
C ILE A 118 -18.52 2.39 -17.54
N LEU A 119 -17.94 1.58 -16.65
CA LEU A 119 -18.12 1.73 -15.20
C LEU A 119 -17.58 3.09 -14.74
N LEU A 120 -16.40 3.49 -15.21
CA LEU A 120 -15.79 4.77 -14.87
C LEU A 120 -16.68 5.95 -15.29
N ILE A 121 -17.17 5.96 -16.54
CA ILE A 121 -18.08 7.01 -17.02
C ILE A 121 -19.38 7.03 -16.21
N GLY A 122 -19.96 5.86 -15.94
CA GLY A 122 -21.17 5.74 -15.13
C GLY A 122 -20.97 6.27 -13.70
N SER A 123 -19.84 5.92 -13.07
CA SER A 123 -19.48 6.38 -11.73
C SER A 123 -19.30 7.89 -11.68
N THR A 124 -18.55 8.46 -12.64
CA THR A 124 -18.34 9.91 -12.72
C THR A 124 -19.65 10.66 -12.97
N ALA A 125 -20.52 10.17 -13.86
CA ALA A 125 -21.81 10.80 -14.14
C ALA A 125 -22.75 10.75 -12.93
N LEU A 126 -22.80 9.62 -12.23
CA LEU A 126 -23.61 9.46 -11.02
C LEU A 126 -23.11 10.37 -9.88
N ASN A 127 -21.78 10.43 -9.71
CA ASN A 127 -21.15 11.30 -8.72
C ASN A 127 -21.41 12.79 -9.02
N PHE A 128 -21.27 13.19 -10.28
CA PHE A 128 -21.57 14.55 -10.73
C PHE A 128 -23.05 14.92 -10.53
N TYR A 129 -23.97 14.00 -10.85
CA TYR A 129 -25.39 14.20 -10.60
C TYR A 129 -25.70 14.32 -9.11
N PHE A 130 -25.12 13.46 -8.28
CA PHE A 130 -25.28 13.52 -6.83
C PHE A 130 -24.72 14.81 -6.24
N TYR A 131 -23.58 15.29 -6.75
CA TYR A 131 -22.98 16.56 -6.33
C TYR A 131 -23.90 17.76 -6.66
N ILE A 132 -24.41 17.84 -7.89
CA ILE A 132 -25.36 18.88 -8.30
C ILE A 132 -26.63 18.81 -7.46
N PHE A 133 -27.17 17.59 -7.26
CA PHE A 133 -28.37 17.37 -6.47
C PHE A 133 -28.18 17.85 -5.02
N CYS A 134 -27.08 17.46 -4.38
CA CYS A 134 -26.74 17.93 -3.03
C CYS A 134 -26.59 19.45 -2.98
N GLN A 135 -25.91 20.06 -3.95
CA GLN A 135 -25.72 21.51 -3.99
C GLN A 135 -27.03 22.28 -4.16
N CYS A 136 -27.95 21.77 -5.00
CA CYS A 136 -29.30 22.32 -5.14
C CYS A 136 -30.10 22.20 -3.83
N LEU A 137 -30.03 21.04 -3.17
CA LEU A 137 -30.76 20.79 -1.93
C LEU A 137 -30.30 21.72 -0.80
N ILE A 138 -28.99 21.89 -0.66
CA ILE A 138 -28.38 22.81 0.33
C ILE A 138 -28.78 24.26 0.04
N SER A 139 -28.71 24.70 -1.22
CA SER A 139 -29.09 26.06 -1.62
C SER A 139 -30.59 26.34 -1.35
N PHE A 140 -31.45 25.36 -1.63
CA PHE A 140 -32.89 25.46 -1.33
C PHE A 140 -33.17 25.58 0.16
N THR A 141 -32.51 24.77 1.01
CA THR A 141 -32.68 24.86 2.46
C THR A 141 -32.19 26.18 3.04
N ILE A 142 -31.06 26.72 2.55
CA ILE A 142 -30.52 28.01 3.00
C ILE A 142 -31.46 29.17 2.62
N ASN A 143 -31.94 29.19 1.37
CA ASN A 143 -32.86 30.23 0.90
C ASN A 143 -34.21 30.18 1.62
N ALA A 144 -34.77 28.99 1.84
CA ALA A 144 -36.01 28.82 2.59
C ALA A 144 -35.88 29.32 4.04
N ARG A 145 -34.79 28.98 4.73
CA ARG A 145 -34.51 29.45 6.11
C ARG A 145 -34.35 30.97 6.16
N THR A 146 -33.67 31.55 5.17
CA THR A 146 -33.47 33.00 5.08
C THR A 146 -34.80 33.74 4.88
N LEU A 147 -35.67 33.23 4.00
CA LEU A 147 -37.00 33.80 3.77
C LEU A 147 -37.90 33.73 5.01
N VAL A 148 -37.88 32.63 5.76
CA VAL A 148 -38.64 32.50 7.00
C VAL A 148 -38.18 33.53 8.04
N LEU A 149 -36.86 33.76 8.18
CA LEU A 149 -36.34 34.77 9.10
C LEU A 149 -36.70 36.21 8.66
N GLN A 150 -36.72 36.48 7.36
CA GLN A 150 -37.14 37.78 6.83
C GLN A 150 -38.63 38.05 7.09
N LEU A 151 -39.48 37.04 6.90
CA LEU A 151 -40.91 37.14 7.21
C LEU A 151 -41.16 37.33 8.71
N ALA A 152 -40.44 36.60 9.56
CA ALA A 152 -40.52 36.77 11.01
C ALA A 152 -40.12 38.19 11.45
N ASN A 153 -39.04 38.74 10.89
CA ASN A 153 -38.60 40.10 11.22
C ASN A 153 -39.60 41.16 10.73
N ARG A 154 -40.16 41.00 9.53
CA ARG A 154 -41.18 41.93 9.00
C ARG A 154 -42.47 41.94 9.85
N THR A 155 -42.87 40.81 10.45
CA THR A 155 -44.03 40.76 11.35
C THR A 155 -43.80 41.39 12.72
N SER A 156 -42.54 41.58 13.12
CA SER A 156 -42.18 42.29 14.35
C SER A 156 -42.25 43.80 14.20
N ASP A 157 -41.96 44.35 13.01
CA ASP A 157 -42.03 45.79 12.73
C ASP A 157 -43.47 46.32 12.60
N GLU A 158 -44.46 45.50 12.23
CA GLU A 158 -45.89 45.92 12.17
C GLU A 158 -46.62 45.92 13.53
N LYS A 159 -45.95 45.51 14.62
CA LYS A 159 -46.56 45.42 15.95
C LYS A 159 -46.17 46.55 16.92
N PHE A 160 -45.57 47.63 16.43
CA PHE A 160 -45.30 48.85 17.18
C PHE A 160 -46.02 50.05 16.57
#